data_AF-A0A8C4QK95-F1
#
_entry.id   AF-A0A8C4QK95-F1
#
_cell.length_a   1.000
_cell.length_b   1.000
_cell.length_c   1.000
_cell.angle_alpha   90.00
_cell.angle_beta   90.00
_cell.angle_gamma   90.00
#
_symmetry.space_group_name_H-M   'P 1'
#
loop_
_entity.id
_entity.type
_entity.pdbx_description
1 polymer ?
#
loop_
_entity_poly.entity_id
_entity_poly.type
_entity_poly.pdbx_seq_one_letter_code
_entity_poly.pdbx_strand_id
1 'polypeptide(L)'
;MAHPPFRVILADAVSRALSYEQLVPQLEDAFRAFSARDGSVQQPRRSVLPLEEHGGVLCILGAGKQAESHYYALMSVHKFNEVRLWSRTRESCECLVSRLPPGIQICPDAESAVCGADVVVTVTMAMEPILKGCWIKPGAHINVVGACRPNWREVDDDAMRGCTLYVDDAEAARNESGDVMLSGAKIFAELGEVISGRKPSLKDHTTIFKSLGLAFQDAVAAKIVYDNLKDN
;
A
#
# COMPACT_ATOMS: atom_id res chain seq x y z
N MET A 1 -6.95 38.13 17.64
CA MET A 1 -7.52 37.19 16.65
C MET A 1 -8.34 36.18 17.41
N ALA A 2 -9.62 36.00 17.06
CA ALA A 2 -10.47 35.00 17.72
C ALA A 2 -9.90 33.61 17.45
N HIS A 3 -9.74 32.79 18.48
CA HIS A 3 -9.38 31.38 18.29
C HIS A 3 -10.48 30.72 17.44
N PRO A 4 -10.13 29.97 16.39
CA PRO A 4 -11.13 29.24 15.62
C PRO A 4 -11.94 28.33 16.56
N PRO A 5 -13.24 28.12 16.32
CA PRO A 5 -14.11 27.29 17.17
C PRO A 5 -13.74 25.79 17.14
N PHE A 6 -12.63 25.44 16.49
CA PHE A 6 -12.08 24.11 16.36
C PHE A 6 -10.58 24.13 16.68
N ARG A 7 -10.13 23.11 17.39
CA ARG A 7 -8.71 22.88 17.66
C ARG A 7 -8.08 22.27 16.41
N VAL A 8 -7.15 22.98 15.79
CA VAL A 8 -6.37 22.45 14.65
C VAL A 8 -5.27 21.55 15.21
N ILE A 9 -5.31 20.27 14.85
CA ILE A 9 -4.21 19.34 15.15
C ILE A 9 -3.19 19.47 14.03
N LEU A 10 -2.00 19.95 14.37
CA LEU A 10 -0.91 20.14 13.42
C LEU A 10 -0.23 18.81 13.09
N ALA A 11 0.43 18.75 11.92
CA ALA A 11 1.08 17.52 11.44
C ALA A 11 2.13 16.96 12.41
N ASP A 12 2.83 17.82 13.16
CA ASP A 12 3.77 17.42 14.20
C ASP A 12 3.08 16.76 15.40
N ALA A 13 1.91 17.27 15.80
CA ALA A 13 1.08 16.68 16.84
C ALA A 13 0.50 15.33 16.40
N VAL A 14 0.05 15.21 15.15
CA VAL A 14 -0.36 13.92 14.57
C VAL A 14 0.80 12.93 14.59
N SER A 15 2.00 13.34 14.15
CA SER A 15 3.17 12.47 14.07
C SER A 15 3.65 11.96 15.44
N ARG A 16 3.41 12.74 16.51
CA ARG A 16 3.69 12.30 17.89
C ARG A 16 2.61 11.39 18.46
N ALA A 17 1.38 11.52 17.99
CA ALA A 17 0.22 10.80 18.50
C ALA A 17 -0.16 9.57 17.66
N LEU A 18 0.43 9.37 16.48
CA LEU A 18 0.11 8.26 15.60
C LEU A 18 1.39 7.60 15.07
N SER A 19 1.72 6.43 15.62
CA SER A 19 2.77 5.57 15.09
C SER A 19 2.18 4.43 14.24
N TYR A 20 2.96 3.88 13.30
CA TYR A 20 2.55 2.69 12.53
C TYR A 20 2.23 1.49 13.42
N GLU A 21 3.00 1.31 14.50
CA GLU A 21 2.78 0.25 15.49
C GLU A 21 1.41 0.35 16.18
N GLN A 22 0.89 1.58 16.36
CA GLN A 22 -0.45 1.83 16.90
C GLN A 22 -1.54 1.79 15.83
N LEU A 23 -1.26 2.31 14.63
CA LEU A 23 -2.23 2.42 13.54
C LEU A 23 -2.60 1.05 12.96
N VAL A 24 -1.62 0.19 12.70
CA VAL A 24 -1.83 -1.09 12.02
C VAL A 24 -2.82 -2.00 12.79
N PRO A 25 -2.68 -2.22 14.12
CA PRO A 25 -3.66 -3.01 14.88
C PRO A 25 -5.06 -2.38 14.95
N GLN A 26 -5.17 -1.05 14.92
CA GLN A 26 -6.46 -0.37 15.00
C GLN A 26 -7.20 -0.38 13.65
N LEU A 27 -6.47 -0.30 12.53
CA LEU A 27 -7.05 -0.60 11.22
C LEU A 27 -7.56 -2.05 11.18
N GLU A 28 -6.79 -3.00 11.73
CA GLU A 28 -7.22 -4.40 11.88
C GLU A 28 -8.50 -4.53 12.74
N ASP A 29 -8.59 -3.85 13.88
CA ASP A 29 -9.78 -3.83 14.73
C ASP A 29 -10.98 -3.13 14.07
N ALA A 30 -10.76 -2.04 13.33
CA ALA A 30 -11.82 -1.37 12.59
C ALA A 30 -12.38 -2.28 11.49
N PHE A 31 -11.51 -2.97 10.75
CA PHE A 31 -11.93 -4.01 9.81
C PHE A 31 -12.75 -5.13 10.50
N ARG A 32 -12.42 -5.47 11.75
CA ARG A 32 -13.21 -6.41 12.57
C ARG A 32 -14.61 -5.87 12.90
N ALA A 33 -14.75 -4.57 13.19
CA ALA A 33 -16.04 -3.95 13.56
C ALA A 33 -17.03 -3.85 12.39
N PHE A 34 -16.57 -3.90 11.14
CA PHE A 34 -17.41 -3.93 9.94
C PHE A 34 -17.77 -5.35 9.45
N SER A 35 -17.44 -6.39 10.23
CA SER A 35 -17.83 -7.79 10.00
C SER A 35 -19.15 -8.15 10.72
N ALA A 36 -19.99 -9.02 10.14
CA ALA A 36 -21.44 -9.13 10.37
C ALA A 36 -21.96 -9.35 11.82
N ARG A 37 -23.26 -9.06 12.01
CA ARG A 37 -24.03 -8.95 13.29
C ARG A 37 -24.31 -10.25 14.07
N ASP A 38 -23.78 -11.41 13.69
CA ASP A 38 -24.13 -12.68 14.37
C ASP A 38 -23.23 -13.06 15.56
N GLY A 39 -22.23 -12.22 15.87
CA GLY A 39 -21.40 -12.38 17.07
C GLY A 39 -20.44 -13.58 17.04
N SER A 40 -20.33 -14.30 15.91
CA SER A 40 -19.34 -15.36 15.76
C SER A 40 -18.03 -14.78 15.23
N VAL A 41 -17.14 -14.42 16.16
CA VAL A 41 -15.79 -13.96 15.84
C VAL A 41 -14.86 -15.17 15.83
N GLN A 42 -14.57 -15.72 14.65
CA GLN A 42 -13.29 -16.40 14.46
C GLN A 42 -12.28 -15.35 14.05
N GLN A 43 -11.46 -14.91 15.01
CA GLN A 43 -10.36 -14.02 14.70
C GLN A 43 -9.38 -14.73 13.78
N PRO A 44 -8.99 -14.12 12.66
CA PRO A 44 -7.75 -14.47 12.02
C PRO A 44 -6.65 -14.17 13.05
N ARG A 45 -5.96 -15.22 13.53
CA ARG A 45 -4.50 -15.06 13.67
C ARG A 45 -4.08 -14.46 12.35
N ARG A 46 -3.44 -13.28 12.39
CA ARG A 46 -2.87 -12.60 11.23
C ARG A 46 -2.63 -13.63 10.14
N SER A 47 -3.48 -13.65 9.12
CA SER A 47 -2.96 -14.06 7.84
C SER A 47 -2.08 -12.90 7.42
N VAL A 48 -0.92 -12.79 8.09
CA VAL A 48 0.32 -12.53 7.37
C VAL A 48 0.15 -13.44 6.18
N LEU A 49 0.04 -12.87 4.98
CA LEU A 49 0.54 -13.58 3.81
C LEU A 49 1.86 -14.15 4.29
N PRO A 50 1.97 -15.47 4.56
CA PRO A 50 3.28 -16.04 4.73
C PRO A 50 3.84 -15.99 3.31
N LEU A 51 4.36 -14.82 2.94
CA LEU A 51 5.65 -14.79 2.32
C LEU A 51 6.47 -15.60 3.31
N GLU A 52 6.97 -16.75 2.86
CA GLU A 52 7.89 -17.53 3.69
C GLU A 52 8.87 -16.57 4.37
N GLU A 53 9.40 -16.89 5.55
CA GLU A 53 10.53 -16.17 6.15
C GLU A 53 11.80 -16.38 5.28
N HIS A 54 11.71 -16.07 4.01
CA HIS A 54 12.81 -15.70 3.16
C HIS A 54 12.91 -14.20 3.30
N GLY A 55 14.07 -13.70 3.73
CA GLY A 55 14.32 -12.29 3.61
C GLY A 55 14.28 -11.90 2.13
N GLY A 56 13.10 -11.44 1.73
CA GLY A 56 12.77 -11.14 0.36
C GLY A 56 13.30 -9.78 -0.03
N VAL A 57 13.03 -9.43 -1.27
CA VAL A 57 13.39 -8.15 -1.86
C VAL A 57 12.16 -7.26 -1.91
N LEU A 58 12.21 -6.12 -1.21
CA LEU A 58 11.24 -5.03 -1.36
C LEU A 58 11.72 -4.07 -2.43
N CYS A 59 10.86 -3.72 -3.38
CA CYS A 59 11.08 -2.66 -4.35
C CYS A 59 10.05 -1.54 -4.15
N ILE A 60 10.51 -0.29 -4.08
CA ILE A 60 9.66 0.89 -4.06
C ILE A 60 9.95 1.75 -5.29
N LEU A 61 8.93 1.97 -6.13
CA LEU A 61 8.95 2.89 -7.26
C LEU A 61 8.26 4.20 -6.83
N GLY A 62 9.07 5.26 -6.71
CA GLY A 62 8.68 6.55 -6.17
C GLY A 62 9.47 6.90 -4.90
N ALA A 63 9.75 8.18 -4.69
CA ALA A 63 10.54 8.66 -3.54
C ALA A 63 9.85 9.80 -2.77
N GLY A 64 8.52 9.88 -2.85
CA GLY A 64 7.72 10.88 -2.14
C GLY A 64 7.34 10.46 -0.71
N LYS A 65 6.41 11.19 -0.10
CA LYS A 65 5.88 10.90 1.24
C LYS A 65 5.28 9.49 1.37
N GLN A 66 4.63 9.02 0.31
CA GLN A 66 4.05 7.68 0.27
C GLN A 66 5.13 6.59 0.29
N ALA A 67 6.28 6.80 -0.36
CA ALA A 67 7.40 5.86 -0.34
C ALA A 67 7.97 5.69 1.07
N GLU A 68 8.17 6.80 1.78
CA GLU A 68 8.61 6.80 3.19
C GLU A 68 7.61 6.06 4.09
N SER A 69 6.34 6.35 3.92
CA SER A 69 5.24 5.75 4.68
C SER A 69 5.13 4.24 4.45
N HIS A 70 5.22 3.81 3.18
CA HIS A 70 5.20 2.40 2.81
C HIS A 70 6.43 1.66 3.30
N TYR A 71 7.61 2.28 3.26
CA TYR A 71 8.82 1.69 3.84
C TYR A 71 8.60 1.35 5.32
N TYR A 72 8.16 2.31 6.14
CA TYR A 72 7.92 2.06 7.55
C TYR A 72 6.81 1.04 7.80
N ALA A 73 5.69 1.14 7.08
CA ALA A 73 4.58 0.20 7.22
C ALA A 73 5.04 -1.24 6.91
N LEU A 74 5.72 -1.46 5.78
CA LEU A 74 6.16 -2.78 5.35
C LEU A 74 7.28 -3.35 6.22
N MET A 75 8.27 -2.55 6.61
CA MET A 75 9.34 -2.97 7.52
C MET A 75 8.82 -3.29 8.94
N SER A 76 7.66 -2.76 9.33
CA SER A 76 7.03 -3.09 10.63
C SER A 76 6.32 -4.44 10.64
N VAL A 77 5.90 -4.94 9.47
CA VAL A 77 5.15 -6.20 9.34
C VAL A 77 5.97 -7.32 8.72
N HIS A 78 7.08 -7.01 8.05
CA HIS A 78 7.94 -7.99 7.40
C HIS A 78 9.43 -7.62 7.46
N LYS A 79 10.30 -8.63 7.40
CA LYS A 79 11.76 -8.47 7.37
C LYS A 79 12.28 -8.77 5.98
N PHE A 80 12.70 -7.73 5.26
CA PHE A 80 13.32 -7.84 3.95
C PHE A 80 14.85 -7.93 4.09
N ASN A 81 15.50 -8.75 3.27
CA ASN A 81 16.98 -8.79 3.20
C ASN A 81 17.52 -7.62 2.37
N GLU A 82 16.71 -7.14 1.43
CA GLU A 82 17.10 -6.10 0.49
C GLU A 82 15.92 -5.15 0.28
N VAL A 83 16.22 -3.84 0.29
CA VAL A 83 15.26 -2.80 -0.06
C VAL A 83 15.81 -1.99 -1.21
N ARG A 84 15.09 -1.98 -2.32
CA ARG A 84 15.41 -1.26 -3.56
C ARG A 84 14.49 -0.07 -3.71
N LEU A 85 15.06 1.03 -4.17
CA LEU A 85 14.35 2.27 -4.42
C LEU A 85 14.69 2.78 -5.81
N TRP A 86 13.67 3.14 -6.57
CA TRP A 86 13.83 3.87 -7.81
C TRP A 86 12.82 4.99 -7.90
N SER A 87 13.20 6.11 -8.51
CA SER A 87 12.28 7.12 -8.98
C SER A 87 12.88 7.84 -10.18
N ARG A 88 12.05 8.51 -10.98
CA ARG A 88 12.49 9.27 -12.16
C ARG A 88 13.58 10.30 -11.83
N THR A 89 13.55 10.88 -10.63
CA THR A 89 14.49 11.91 -10.20
C THR A 89 15.39 11.33 -9.12
N ARG A 90 16.65 11.04 -9.46
CA ARG A 90 17.59 10.36 -8.55
C ARG A 90 17.78 11.11 -7.23
N GLU A 91 17.82 12.43 -7.28
CA GLU A 91 17.98 13.32 -6.12
C GLU A 91 16.83 13.14 -5.11
N SER A 92 15.63 12.79 -5.58
CA SER A 92 14.50 12.48 -4.70
C SER A 92 14.74 11.18 -3.93
N CYS A 93 15.34 10.17 -4.57
CA CYS A 93 15.74 8.94 -3.89
C CYS A 93 16.80 9.22 -2.83
N GLU A 94 17.82 10.00 -3.16
CA GLU A 94 18.90 10.36 -2.24
C GLU A 94 18.37 11.12 -1.01
N CYS A 95 17.46 12.07 -1.21
CA CYS A 95 16.79 12.80 -0.13
C CYS A 95 15.89 11.91 0.75
N LEU A 96 15.25 10.89 0.17
CA LEU A 96 14.49 9.92 0.95
C LEU A 96 15.41 9.01 1.76
N VAL A 97 16.43 8.43 1.12
CA VAL A 97 17.40 7.53 1.77
C VAL A 97 18.15 8.23 2.90
N SER A 98 18.46 9.52 2.78
CA SER A 98 19.12 10.27 3.88
C SER A 98 18.26 10.41 5.14
N ARG A 99 16.95 10.15 5.06
CA ARG A 99 16.00 10.23 6.18
C ARG A 99 15.60 8.86 6.72
N LEU A 100 15.94 7.79 6.00
CA LEU A 100 15.63 6.42 6.35
C LEU A 100 16.83 5.72 6.99
N PRO A 101 16.62 4.60 7.71
CA PRO A 101 17.73 3.74 8.14
C PRO A 101 18.62 3.33 6.95
N PRO A 102 19.93 3.13 7.18
CA PRO A 102 20.84 2.69 6.12
C PRO A 102 20.46 1.30 5.60
N GLY A 103 20.82 1.00 4.35
CA GLY A 103 20.60 -0.32 3.72
C GLY A 103 19.66 -0.31 2.51
N ILE A 104 19.19 0.87 2.08
CA ILE A 104 18.36 1.00 0.88
C ILE A 104 19.26 1.21 -0.35
N GLN A 105 19.10 0.36 -1.36
CA GLN A 105 19.79 0.45 -2.63
C GLN A 105 19.01 1.33 -3.62
N ILE A 106 19.65 2.39 -4.12
CA ILE A 106 19.08 3.22 -5.20
C ILE A 106 19.42 2.58 -6.55
N CYS A 107 18.41 2.08 -7.24
CA CYS A 107 18.54 1.46 -8.56
C CYS A 107 18.60 2.51 -9.69
N PRO A 108 19.27 2.20 -10.81
CA PRO A 108 19.41 3.13 -11.94
C PRO A 108 18.11 3.29 -12.76
N ASP A 109 17.31 2.23 -12.84
CA ASP A 109 16.06 2.20 -13.61
C ASP A 109 15.00 1.33 -12.90
N ALA A 110 13.73 1.46 -13.34
CA ALA A 110 12.61 0.73 -12.75
C ALA A 110 12.72 -0.80 -12.97
N GLU A 111 13.25 -1.23 -14.11
CA GLU A 111 13.41 -2.65 -14.45
C GLU A 111 14.37 -3.34 -13.48
N SER A 112 15.58 -2.81 -13.31
CA SER A 112 16.58 -3.33 -12.37
C SER A 112 16.12 -3.28 -10.91
N ALA A 113 15.24 -2.32 -10.56
CA ALA A 113 14.64 -2.26 -9.23
C ALA A 113 13.64 -3.40 -9.00
N VAL A 114 12.81 -3.70 -9.99
CA VAL A 114 11.69 -4.66 -9.90
C VAL A 114 12.14 -6.10 -10.13
N CYS A 115 13.12 -6.34 -11.00
CA CYS A 115 13.55 -7.68 -11.37
C CYS A 115 13.98 -8.50 -10.14
N GLY A 116 13.24 -9.57 -9.85
CA GLY A 116 13.47 -10.44 -8.70
C GLY A 116 12.91 -9.92 -7.36
N ALA A 117 12.18 -8.80 -7.35
CA ALA A 117 11.47 -8.31 -6.18
C ALA A 117 10.28 -9.22 -5.81
N ASP A 118 10.12 -9.50 -4.52
CA ASP A 118 8.99 -10.27 -3.98
C ASP A 118 7.79 -9.36 -3.72
N VAL A 119 8.07 -8.14 -3.26
CA VAL A 119 7.07 -7.11 -3.01
C VAL A 119 7.47 -5.86 -3.77
N VAL A 120 6.56 -5.33 -4.59
CA VAL A 120 6.74 -4.08 -5.31
C VAL A 120 5.69 -3.07 -4.83
N VAL A 121 6.09 -1.82 -4.66
CA VAL A 121 5.19 -0.71 -4.33
C VAL A 121 5.34 0.37 -5.39
N THR A 122 4.25 0.78 -6.04
CA THR A 122 4.23 1.92 -6.94
C THR A 122 3.50 3.09 -6.27
N VAL A 123 4.23 4.17 -6.02
CA VAL A 123 3.79 5.36 -5.28
C VAL A 123 4.26 6.62 -6.01
N THR A 124 4.02 6.65 -7.32
CA THR A 124 4.42 7.75 -8.21
C THR A 124 3.22 8.55 -8.70
N MET A 125 3.54 9.65 -9.40
CA MET A 125 2.59 10.46 -10.16
C MET A 125 2.75 10.19 -11.66
N ALA A 126 3.10 8.97 -12.05
CA ALA A 126 3.24 8.60 -13.45
C ALA A 126 1.89 8.68 -14.16
N MET A 127 1.92 9.13 -15.41
CA MET A 127 0.76 9.15 -16.30
C MET A 127 0.79 7.97 -17.27
N GLU A 128 1.97 7.42 -17.51
CA GLU A 128 2.22 6.28 -18.39
C GLU A 128 2.86 5.14 -17.59
N PRO A 129 2.62 3.86 -17.97
CA PRO A 129 3.15 2.71 -17.26
C PRO A 129 4.66 2.76 -17.00
N ILE A 130 5.03 2.63 -15.73
CA ILE A 130 6.42 2.55 -15.23
C ILE A 130 6.79 1.15 -14.74
N LEU A 131 5.81 0.28 -14.55
CA LEU A 131 5.97 -1.12 -14.18
C LEU A 131 5.42 -1.99 -15.32
N LYS A 132 6.27 -2.89 -15.83
CA LYS A 132 5.89 -3.81 -16.90
C LYS A 132 5.76 -5.25 -16.40
N GLY A 133 4.77 -5.97 -16.90
CA GLY A 133 4.51 -7.36 -16.51
C GLY A 133 5.70 -8.28 -16.72
N CYS A 134 6.49 -8.08 -17.78
CA CYS A 134 7.66 -8.90 -18.07
C CYS A 134 8.81 -8.77 -17.06
N TRP A 135 8.81 -7.73 -16.20
CA TRP A 135 9.81 -7.54 -15.15
C TRP A 135 9.43 -8.21 -13.84
N ILE A 136 8.15 -8.54 -13.67
CA ILE A 136 7.58 -9.00 -12.42
C ILE A 136 7.98 -10.46 -12.18
N LYS A 137 8.56 -10.73 -11.01
CA LYS A 137 8.86 -12.09 -10.56
C LYS A 137 7.55 -12.89 -10.43
N PRO A 138 7.45 -14.11 -10.97
CA PRO A 138 6.30 -14.98 -10.72
C PRO A 138 6.06 -15.19 -9.21
N GLY A 139 4.82 -15.00 -8.76
CA GLY A 139 4.45 -15.08 -7.35
C GLY A 139 4.68 -13.79 -6.56
N ALA A 140 5.17 -12.71 -7.18
CA ALA A 140 5.32 -11.42 -6.50
C ALA A 140 3.98 -10.76 -6.17
N HIS A 141 4.00 -9.91 -5.15
CA HIS A 141 2.89 -9.05 -4.77
C HIS A 141 3.20 -7.59 -5.09
N ILE A 142 2.26 -6.89 -5.72
CA ILE A 142 2.42 -5.50 -6.14
C ILE A 142 1.34 -4.64 -5.51
N ASN A 143 1.75 -3.64 -4.73
CA ASN A 143 0.88 -2.58 -4.24
C ASN A 143 0.93 -1.40 -5.21
N VAL A 144 -0.18 -1.17 -5.93
CA VAL A 144 -0.35 -0.07 -6.87
C VAL A 144 -1.13 1.04 -6.19
N VAL A 145 -0.45 2.11 -5.79
CA VAL A 145 -1.01 3.15 -4.91
C VAL A 145 -1.03 4.52 -5.58
N GLY A 146 -0.16 4.77 -6.54
CA GLY A 146 -0.21 5.97 -7.38
C GLY A 146 -1.32 5.89 -8.43
N ALA A 147 -1.29 6.83 -9.38
CA ALA A 147 -2.23 6.90 -10.50
C ALA A 147 -3.72 6.76 -10.09
N CYS A 148 -4.18 7.62 -9.16
CA CYS A 148 -5.57 7.69 -8.72
C CYS A 148 -6.44 8.57 -9.64
N ARG A 149 -6.19 8.55 -10.95
CA ARG A 149 -6.99 9.29 -11.94
C ARG A 149 -7.33 8.39 -13.12
N PRO A 150 -8.51 8.59 -13.77
CA PRO A 150 -8.97 7.73 -14.86
C PRO A 150 -8.03 7.62 -16.06
N ASN A 151 -7.15 8.60 -16.24
CA ASN A 151 -6.21 8.69 -17.36
C ASN A 151 -4.75 8.55 -16.93
N TRP A 152 -4.47 8.18 -15.69
CA TRP A 152 -3.11 7.96 -15.21
C TRP A 152 -2.88 6.48 -15.02
N ARG A 153 -1.65 6.04 -15.31
CA ARG A 153 -1.25 4.64 -15.17
C ARG A 153 0.14 4.54 -14.58
N GLU A 154 0.32 3.55 -13.73
CA GLU A 154 1.63 3.08 -13.28
C GLU A 154 1.99 1.71 -13.86
N VAL A 155 0.99 0.92 -14.25
CA VAL A 155 1.15 -0.48 -14.61
C VAL A 155 0.64 -0.76 -16.02
N ASP A 156 1.39 -1.56 -16.77
CA ASP A 156 1.05 -1.92 -18.15
C ASP A 156 -0.12 -2.91 -18.24
N ASP A 157 -0.62 -3.10 -19.46
CA ASP A 157 -1.73 -3.99 -19.75
C ASP A 157 -1.43 -5.45 -19.40
N ASP A 158 -0.20 -5.89 -19.67
CA ASP A 158 0.21 -7.28 -19.50
C ASP A 158 0.21 -7.65 -18.01
N ALA A 159 0.75 -6.80 -17.14
CA ALA A 159 0.67 -7.00 -15.70
C ALA A 159 -0.78 -6.93 -15.20
N MET A 160 -1.54 -5.90 -15.58
CA MET A 160 -2.91 -5.71 -15.08
C MET A 160 -3.85 -6.86 -15.48
N ARG A 161 -3.70 -7.41 -16.69
CA ARG A 161 -4.51 -8.56 -17.16
C ARG A 161 -3.96 -9.91 -16.71
N GLY A 162 -2.64 -10.03 -16.57
CA GLY A 162 -1.96 -11.28 -16.25
C GLY A 162 -1.92 -11.61 -14.75
N CYS A 163 -2.04 -10.62 -13.88
CA CYS A 163 -2.01 -10.80 -12.43
C CYS A 163 -3.41 -10.95 -11.83
N THR A 164 -3.47 -11.55 -10.64
CA THR A 164 -4.70 -11.56 -9.85
C THR A 164 -4.91 -10.19 -9.22
N LEU A 165 -5.94 -9.46 -9.68
CA LEU A 165 -6.22 -8.10 -9.27
C LEU A 165 -7.17 -8.03 -8.06
N TYR A 166 -6.66 -7.51 -6.96
CA TYR A 166 -7.40 -7.07 -5.79
C TYR A 166 -7.53 -5.55 -5.79
N VAL A 167 -8.63 -5.04 -5.23
CA VAL A 167 -8.88 -3.60 -5.10
C VAL A 167 -9.38 -3.28 -3.69
N ASP A 168 -9.33 -2.03 -3.28
CA ASP A 168 -9.97 -1.59 -2.04
C ASP A 168 -11.49 -1.49 -2.18
N ASP A 169 -11.97 -0.83 -3.23
CA ASP A 169 -13.39 -0.73 -3.61
C ASP A 169 -13.55 -0.93 -5.12
N ALA A 170 -14.41 -1.86 -5.51
CA ALA A 170 -14.55 -2.24 -6.92
C ALA A 170 -15.33 -1.21 -7.74
N GLU A 171 -16.19 -0.40 -7.14
CA GLU A 171 -16.89 0.67 -7.84
C GLU A 171 -15.93 1.83 -8.14
N ALA A 172 -15.20 2.30 -7.13
CA ALA A 172 -14.17 3.33 -7.26
C ALA A 172 -13.10 2.90 -8.27
N ALA A 173 -12.60 1.67 -8.18
CA ALA A 173 -11.59 1.16 -9.11
C ALA A 173 -12.05 1.21 -10.59
N ARG A 174 -13.33 0.93 -10.86
CA ARG A 174 -13.89 0.98 -12.22
C ARG A 174 -14.13 2.41 -12.74
N ASN A 175 -14.21 3.39 -11.85
CA ASN A 175 -14.55 4.77 -12.19
C ASN A 175 -13.35 5.72 -12.15
N GLU A 176 -12.32 5.39 -11.37
CA GLU A 176 -11.24 6.32 -11.02
C GLU A 176 -9.84 5.81 -11.34
N SER A 177 -9.63 4.50 -11.46
CA SER A 177 -8.31 3.94 -11.74
C SER A 177 -8.06 3.78 -13.23
N GLY A 178 -7.19 4.61 -13.81
CA GLY A 178 -6.75 4.43 -15.19
C GLY A 178 -6.07 3.08 -15.44
N ASP A 179 -5.32 2.54 -14.47
CA ASP A 179 -4.76 1.19 -14.56
C ASP A 179 -5.84 0.13 -14.80
N VAL A 180 -6.97 0.18 -14.08
CA VAL A 180 -8.07 -0.78 -14.22
C VAL A 180 -8.91 -0.50 -15.47
N MET A 181 -9.31 0.75 -15.66
CA MET A 181 -10.20 1.19 -16.74
C MET A 181 -9.59 0.96 -18.12
N LEU A 182 -8.33 1.37 -18.31
CA LEU A 182 -7.69 1.35 -19.63
C LEU A 182 -7.14 -0.03 -19.98
N SER A 183 -6.74 -0.83 -18.98
CA SER A 183 -6.35 -2.22 -19.22
C SER A 183 -7.54 -3.15 -19.44
N GLY A 184 -8.73 -2.81 -18.92
CA GLY A 184 -9.87 -3.75 -18.91
C GLY A 184 -9.62 -4.96 -18.02
N ALA A 185 -8.73 -4.85 -17.03
CA ALA A 185 -8.43 -5.91 -16.09
C ALA A 185 -9.67 -6.36 -15.31
N LYS A 186 -9.78 -7.66 -15.09
CA LYS A 186 -10.87 -8.23 -14.30
C LYS A 186 -10.50 -8.18 -12.82
N ILE A 187 -11.27 -7.40 -12.06
CA ILE A 187 -11.18 -7.41 -10.59
C ILE A 187 -11.59 -8.79 -10.08
N PHE A 188 -10.71 -9.43 -9.32
CA PHE A 188 -10.94 -10.73 -8.72
C PHE A 188 -11.77 -10.62 -7.43
N ALA A 189 -11.36 -9.71 -6.54
CA ALA A 189 -12.01 -9.47 -5.25
C ALA A 189 -11.64 -8.10 -4.68
N GLU A 190 -12.48 -7.60 -3.78
CA GLU A 190 -12.10 -6.50 -2.88
C GLU A 190 -11.28 -7.04 -1.71
N LEU A 191 -10.37 -6.22 -1.18
CA LEU A 191 -9.54 -6.57 -0.03
C LEU A 191 -10.41 -6.94 1.19
N GLY A 192 -11.54 -6.25 1.38
CA GLY A 192 -12.50 -6.57 2.45
C GLY A 192 -13.14 -7.96 2.31
N GLU A 193 -13.34 -8.46 1.09
CA GLU A 193 -13.84 -9.82 0.86
C GLU A 193 -12.80 -10.89 1.22
N VAL A 194 -11.51 -10.60 0.98
CA VAL A 194 -10.40 -11.48 1.36
C VAL A 194 -10.24 -11.50 2.88
N ILE A 195 -10.23 -10.33 3.51
CA ILE A 195 -10.09 -10.18 4.97
C ILE A 195 -11.23 -10.91 5.70
N SER A 196 -12.45 -10.83 5.18
CA SER A 196 -13.63 -11.50 5.76
C SER A 196 -13.76 -12.98 5.39
N GLY A 197 -12.82 -13.55 4.62
CA GLY A 197 -12.83 -14.95 4.21
C GLY A 197 -13.87 -15.30 3.14
N ARG A 198 -14.60 -14.32 2.59
CA ARG A 198 -15.54 -14.53 1.47
C ARG A 198 -14.83 -14.87 0.17
N LYS A 199 -13.58 -14.43 0.02
CA LYS A 199 -12.70 -14.71 -1.12
C LYS A 199 -11.36 -15.24 -0.63
N PRO A 200 -10.72 -16.16 -1.36
CA PRO A 200 -9.41 -16.67 -0.98
C PRO A 200 -8.30 -15.64 -1.26
N SER A 201 -7.25 -15.70 -0.45
CA SER A 201 -5.95 -15.12 -0.78
C SER A 201 -5.19 -16.12 -1.66
N LEU A 202 -4.91 -15.76 -2.92
CA LEU A 202 -4.21 -16.61 -3.88
C LEU A 202 -2.69 -16.41 -3.77
N LYS A 203 -2.08 -17.06 -2.78
CA LYS A 203 -0.67 -16.84 -2.38
C LYS A 203 0.35 -17.29 -3.42
N ASP A 204 0.02 -18.29 -4.23
CA ASP A 204 0.91 -18.83 -5.27
C ASP A 204 0.81 -18.07 -6.60
N HIS A 205 -0.06 -17.05 -6.66
CA HIS A 205 -0.27 -16.24 -7.84
C HIS A 205 0.58 -14.97 -7.78
N THR A 206 0.92 -14.41 -8.94
CA THR A 206 1.33 -13.00 -9.01
C THR A 206 0.09 -12.14 -8.77
N THR A 207 0.16 -11.25 -7.77
CA THR A 207 -1.01 -10.49 -7.29
C THR A 207 -0.76 -8.98 -7.38
N ILE A 208 -1.80 -8.24 -7.76
CA ILE A 208 -1.81 -6.77 -7.73
C ILE A 208 -2.88 -6.35 -6.75
N PHE A 209 -2.56 -5.43 -5.84
CA PHE A 209 -3.53 -4.67 -5.07
C PHE A 209 -3.55 -3.23 -5.57
N LYS A 210 -4.64 -2.81 -6.20
CA LYS A 210 -4.86 -1.41 -6.56
C LYS A 210 -5.56 -0.68 -5.42
N SER A 211 -4.91 0.34 -4.89
CA SER A 211 -5.42 1.21 -3.84
C SER A 211 -5.81 2.57 -4.42
N LEU A 212 -6.99 3.07 -4.04
CA LEU A 212 -7.44 4.43 -4.31
C LEU A 212 -7.60 5.26 -3.02
N GLY A 213 -7.82 4.58 -1.90
CA GLY A 213 -8.07 5.18 -0.59
C GLY A 213 -9.56 5.32 -0.32
N LEU A 214 -9.97 4.95 0.89
CA LEU A 214 -11.37 4.96 1.30
C LEU A 214 -11.53 5.82 2.54
N ALA A 215 -12.58 6.65 2.57
CA ALA A 215 -12.79 7.65 3.62
C ALA A 215 -12.84 7.06 5.05
N PHE A 216 -13.24 5.80 5.22
CA PHE A 216 -13.22 5.17 6.54
C PHE A 216 -11.79 4.92 7.05
N GLN A 217 -10.81 4.72 6.17
CA GLN A 217 -9.39 4.56 6.55
C GLN A 217 -8.90 5.84 7.24
N ASP A 218 -9.28 7.00 6.70
CA ASP A 218 -9.01 8.31 7.32
C ASP A 218 -9.75 8.48 8.65
N ALA A 219 -11.02 8.05 8.72
CA ALA A 219 -11.81 8.14 9.94
C ALA A 219 -11.21 7.32 11.10
N VAL A 220 -10.69 6.13 10.80
CA VAL A 220 -10.00 5.28 11.79
C VAL A 220 -8.69 5.94 12.24
N ALA A 221 -7.86 6.41 11.31
CA ALA A 221 -6.63 7.13 11.65
C ALA A 221 -6.91 8.36 12.52
N ALA A 222 -7.93 9.15 12.17
CA ALA A 222 -8.35 10.32 12.92
C ALA A 222 -8.83 9.96 14.34
N LYS A 223 -9.56 8.87 14.50
CA LYS A 223 -10.01 8.39 15.81
C LYS A 223 -8.83 8.06 16.73
N ILE A 224 -7.82 7.36 16.21
CA ILE A 224 -6.63 6.97 17.00
C ILE A 224 -5.87 8.21 17.47
N VAL A 225 -5.65 9.17 16.57
CA VAL A 225 -5.01 10.44 16.91
C VAL A 225 -5.81 11.17 17.99
N TYR A 226 -7.13 11.21 17.85
CA TYR A 226 -8.00 11.87 18.80
C TYR A 226 -7.94 11.23 20.19
N ASP A 227 -8.00 9.90 20.26
CA ASP A 227 -7.95 9.15 21.52
C ASP A 227 -6.58 9.35 22.21
N ASN A 228 -5.48 9.23 21.46
CA ASN A 228 -4.11 9.42 22.00
C ASN A 228 -3.84 10.86 22.48
N LEU A 229 -4.51 11.87 21.92
CA LEU A 229 -4.40 13.27 22.36
C LEU A 229 -5.35 13.63 23.50
N LYS A 230 -6.35 12.80 23.79
CA LYS A 230 -7.28 12.98 24.90
C LYS A 230 -6.71 12.40 26.20
N ASP A 231 -5.92 11.34 26.09
CA ASP A 231 -5.30 10.65 27.21
C ASP A 231 -3.95 11.27 27.64
N ASN A 232 -3.48 12.32 26.95
CA ASN A 232 -2.34 13.17 27.30
C ASN A 232 -2.79 14.57 27.74
#